data_AF-A0A498LK96-F1
#
_entry.id   AF-A0A498LK96-F1
#
_cell.length_a   1.000
_cell.length_b   1.000
_cell.length_c   1.000
_cell.angle_alpha   90.00
_cell.angle_beta   90.00
_cell.angle_gamma   90.00
#
_symmetry.space_group_name_H-M   'P 1'
#
loop_
_entity.id
_entity.type
_entity.pdbx_description
1 polymer ?
#
loop_
_entity_poly.entity_id
_entity_poly.type
_entity_poly.pdbx_seq_one_letter_code
_entity_poly.pdbx_strand_id
1 'polypeptide(L)'
;MIQTRCGRRRPYSLELGLKIKQRLWEKLNCPSLLETEQPAGRVLITERFSKTSRSIAPRIHVDISEEPLPEEPRRKKARHRVITVSHGLCM
;
A
#
# COMPACT_ATOMS: atom_id res chain seq x y z
N MET A 1 3.42 7.77 -5.70
CA MET A 1 3.09 6.46 -6.30
C MET A 1 4.41 5.80 -6.74
N ILE A 2 4.69 4.54 -6.37
CA ILE A 2 5.99 3.93 -6.69
C ILE A 2 6.05 3.62 -8.18
N GLN A 3 6.95 4.29 -8.89
CA GLN A 3 7.18 4.11 -10.31
C GLN A 3 8.36 3.16 -10.55
N THR A 4 8.33 2.48 -11.69
CA THR A 4 9.53 1.80 -12.22
C THR A 4 10.56 2.83 -12.66
N ARG A 5 11.82 2.41 -12.87
CA ARG A 5 12.89 3.31 -13.38
C ARG A 5 12.53 3.97 -14.71
N CYS A 6 11.62 3.38 -15.48
CA CYS A 6 11.11 3.90 -16.76
C CYS A 6 9.83 4.76 -16.61
N GLY A 7 9.51 5.23 -15.41
CA GLY A 7 8.31 6.06 -15.15
C GLY A 7 6.97 5.32 -15.22
N ARG A 8 6.95 4.05 -15.65
CA ARG A 8 5.71 3.24 -15.70
C ARG A 8 5.22 2.95 -14.28
N ARG A 9 3.90 3.02 -14.08
CA ARG A 9 3.26 2.60 -12.82
C ARG A 9 3.60 1.14 -12.55
N ARG A 10 4.19 0.85 -11.39
CA ARG A 10 4.47 -0.52 -11.00
C ARG A 10 3.13 -1.20 -10.64
N PRO A 11 2.84 -2.40 -11.17
CA PRO A 11 1.67 -3.17 -10.74
C PRO A 11 1.71 -3.36 -9.22
N TYR A 12 0.53 -3.40 -8.59
CA TYR A 12 0.44 -3.67 -7.17
C TYR A 12 0.90 -5.11 -6.88
N SER A 13 1.68 -5.28 -5.82
CA SER A 13 2.11 -6.58 -5.31
C SER A 13 2.10 -6.53 -3.78
N LEU A 14 2.06 -7.69 -3.12
CA LEU A 14 2.11 -7.74 -1.66
C LEU A 14 3.37 -7.06 -1.10
N GLU A 15 4.54 -7.33 -1.71
CA GLU A 15 5.80 -6.66 -1.36
C GLU A 15 5.70 -5.13 -1.50
N LEU A 16 5.04 -4.65 -2.57
CA LEU A 16 4.82 -3.24 -2.78
C LEU A 16 3.87 -2.66 -1.72
N GLY A 17 2.83 -3.40 -1.36
CA GLY A 17 1.90 -3.06 -0.29
C GLY A 17 2.59 -2.90 1.06
N LEU A 18 3.46 -3.86 1.42
CA LEU A 18 4.28 -3.78 2.64
C LEU A 18 5.20 -2.56 2.64
N LYS A 19 5.84 -2.24 1.51
CA LYS A 19 6.67 -1.03 1.37
C LYS A 19 5.87 0.26 1.50
N ILE A 20 4.67 0.32 0.94
CA ILE A 20 3.77 1.47 1.08
C ILE A 20 3.35 1.61 2.55
N LYS A 21 2.94 0.51 3.18
CA LYS A 21 2.53 0.47 4.59
C LYS A 21 3.64 0.98 5.51
N GLN A 22 4.87 0.51 5.32
CA GLN A 22 6.04 0.97 6.08
C GLN A 22 6.28 2.48 5.93
N ARG A 23 6.22 3.00 4.70
CA ARG A 23 6.42 4.45 4.47
C ARG A 23 5.34 5.30 5.12
N LEU A 24 4.09 4.84 5.10
CA LEU A 24 2.99 5.53 5.77
C LEU A 24 3.18 5.51 7.28
N TRP A 25 3.57 4.34 7.82
CA TRP A 25 3.87 4.16 9.23
C TRP A 25 4.91 5.16 9.73
N GLU A 26 6.03 5.29 9.03
CA GLU A 26 7.08 6.24 9.36
C GLU A 26 6.61 7.70 9.24
N LYS A 27 5.87 8.03 8.17
CA LYS A 27 5.36 9.39 7.94
C LYS A 27 4.36 9.83 9.01
N LEU A 28 3.60 8.90 9.55
CA LEU A 28 2.59 9.15 10.59
C LEU A 28 3.18 9.02 12.00
N ASN A 29 4.50 9.05 12.15
CA ASN A 29 5.17 8.93 13.46
C ASN A 29 4.79 7.65 14.22
N CYS A 30 4.76 6.51 13.53
CA CYS A 30 4.68 5.19 14.14
C CYS A 30 3.55 5.08 15.20
N PRO A 31 2.28 5.24 14.80
CA PRO A 31 1.18 5.25 15.74
C PRO A 31 1.14 3.97 16.57
N SER A 32 0.96 4.07 17.88
CA SER A 32 0.75 2.93 18.77
C SER A 32 -0.56 3.08 19.53
N LEU A 33 -1.20 1.94 19.81
CA LEU A 33 -2.37 1.88 20.67
C LEU A 33 -1.92 1.60 22.09
N LEU A 34 -2.43 2.39 23.03
CA LEU A 34 -2.37 2.11 24.45
C LEU A 34 -3.74 1.65 24.90
N GLU A 35 -3.80 0.45 25.46
CA GLU A 35 -4.99 -0.07 26.12
C GLU A 35 -4.88 0.20 27.61
N THR A 36 -5.92 0.81 28.17
CA THR A 36 -6.03 1.06 29.61
C THR A 36 -7.35 0.47 30.09
N GLU A 37 -7.28 -0.44 31.06
CA GLU A 37 -8.48 -0.98 31.71
C GLU A 37 -9.20 0.11 32.51
N GLN A 38 -10.51 0.16 32.35
CA GLN A 38 -11.43 1.02 33.08
C GLN A 38 -12.31 0.17 34.01
N PRO A 39 -12.95 0.80 35.01
CA PRO A 39 -13.93 0.12 35.86
C PRO A 39 -15.02 -0.59 35.05
N ALA A 40 -15.55 -1.67 35.60
CA ALA A 40 -16.55 -2.53 34.97
C ALA A 40 -16.09 -3.26 33.68
N GLY A 41 -14.78 -3.50 33.56
CA GLY A 41 -14.22 -4.32 32.47
C GLY A 41 -14.23 -3.63 31.10
N ARG A 42 -14.36 -2.30 31.06
CA ARG A 42 -14.23 -1.53 29.83
C ARG A 42 -12.75 -1.32 29.51
N VAL A 43 -12.40 -1.22 28.23
CA VAL A 43 -11.03 -0.91 27.78
C VAL A 43 -11.06 0.41 27.03
N LEU A 44 -10.25 1.37 27.47
CA LEU A 44 -10.00 2.61 26.74
C LEU A 44 -8.82 2.42 25.82
N ILE A 45 -9.03 2.66 24.52
CA ILE A 45 -7.97 2.64 23.51
C ILE A 45 -7.56 4.08 23.21
N THR A 46 -6.29 4.41 23.45
CA THR A 46 -5.70 5.73 23.17
C THR A 46 -4.61 5.61 22.13
N GLU A 47 -4.65 6.44 21.10
CA GLU A 47 -3.59 6.52 20.09
C GLU A 47 -2.42 7.39 20.58
N ARG A 48 -1.19 6.95 20.34
CA ARG A 48 0.04 7.69 20.61
C ARG A 48 0.90 7.74 19.36
N PHE A 49 1.57 8.86 19.13
CA PHE A 49 2.44 9.07 17.98
C PHE A 49 3.85 9.41 18.46
N SER A 50 4.86 8.68 18.01
CA SER A 50 6.25 8.92 18.42
C SER A 50 7.25 8.62 17.31
N LYS A 51 8.22 9.54 17.12
CA LYS A 51 9.35 9.36 16.20
C LYS A 51 10.51 8.56 16.79
N THR A 52 10.52 8.30 18.10
CA THR A 52 11.71 7.75 18.78
C THR A 52 11.92 6.25 18.58
N SER A 53 10.94 5.52 18.02
CA SER A 53 11.12 4.09 17.71
C SER A 53 11.24 3.87 16.21
N ARG A 54 12.34 3.21 15.80
CA ARG A 54 12.45 2.54 14.49
C ARG A 54 11.53 1.32 14.50
N SER A 55 10.22 1.55 14.53
CA SER A 55 9.23 0.48 14.54
C SER A 55 8.86 0.08 13.12
N ILE A 56 8.62 -1.22 12.96
CA ILE A 56 8.16 -1.81 11.72
C ILE A 56 6.64 -1.73 11.73
N ALA A 57 6.05 -1.34 10.61
CA ALA A 57 4.61 -1.35 10.45
C ALA A 57 4.05 -2.74 10.76
N PRO A 58 2.97 -2.85 11.55
CA PRO A 58 2.40 -4.13 11.94
C PRO A 58 2.15 -5.02 10.72
N ARG A 59 2.63 -6.27 10.77
CA ARG A 59 2.38 -7.27 9.72
C ARG A 59 1.10 -8.01 10.06
N ILE A 60 -0.03 -7.43 9.67
CA ILE A 60 -1.35 -8.08 9.81
C ILE A 60 -1.51 -9.00 8.61
N HIS A 61 -1.63 -10.30 8.87
CA HIS A 61 -2.05 -11.27 7.87
C HIS A 61 -3.55 -11.44 8.03
N VAL A 62 -4.32 -11.08 7.00
CA VAL A 62 -5.75 -11.33 6.96
C VAL A 62 -5.92 -12.67 6.27
N ASP A 63 -6.65 -13.59 6.91
CA ASP A 63 -7.05 -14.83 6.25
C ASP A 63 -8.06 -14.49 5.16
N ILE A 64 -7.70 -14.83 3.92
CA ILE A 64 -8.53 -14.60 2.73
C ILE A 64 -8.99 -15.93 2.11
N SER A 65 -8.90 -17.04 2.85
CA SER A 65 -9.25 -18.36 2.36
C SER A 65 -10.72 -18.47 1.93
N GLU A 66 -11.61 -17.70 2.54
CA GLU A 66 -13.04 -17.65 2.20
C GLU A 66 -13.42 -16.49 1.26
N GLU A 67 -12.49 -15.60 0.92
CA GLU A 67 -12.78 -14.49 -0.01
C GLU A 67 -12.83 -15.00 -1.46
N PRO A 68 -13.78 -14.50 -2.28
CA PRO A 68 -13.85 -14.87 -3.68
C PRO A 68 -12.60 -14.39 -4.43
N LEU A 69 -12.14 -15.20 -5.39
CA LEU A 69 -11.00 -14.84 -6.25
C LEU A 69 -11.27 -13.51 -6.97
N PRO A 70 -10.26 -12.64 -7.11
CA PRO A 70 -10.43 -11.37 -7.81
C PRO A 70 -10.83 -11.61 -9.27
N GLU A 71 -11.85 -10.88 -9.72
CA GLU A 71 -12.31 -10.97 -11.11
C GLU A 71 -11.20 -10.49 -12.06
N GLU A 72 -10.93 -11.27 -13.12
CA GLU A 72 -9.91 -10.89 -14.08
C GLU A 72 -10.26 -9.56 -14.75
N PRO A 73 -9.34 -8.59 -14.80
CA PRO A 73 -9.63 -7.33 -15.45
C PRO A 73 -9.88 -7.56 -16.94
N ARG A 74 -11.08 -7.19 -17.40
CA ARG A 74 -11.47 -7.27 -18.81
C ARG A 74 -10.41 -6.55 -19.65
N ARG A 75 -9.61 -7.32 -20.41
CA ARG A 75 -8.63 -6.77 -21.35
C ARG A 75 -9.38 -5.94 -22.38
N LYS A 76 -9.26 -4.62 -22.31
CA LYS A 76 -9.72 -3.74 -23.39
C LYS A 76 -8.92 -4.10 -24.64
N LYS A 77 -9.60 -4.56 -25.69
CA LYS A 77 -8.97 -4.79 -27.01
C LYS A 77 -8.26 -3.49 -27.42
N ALA A 78 -7.02 -3.60 -27.87
CA ALA A 78 -6.30 -2.47 -28.43
C ALA A 78 -7.13 -1.92 -29.60
N ARG A 79 -7.59 -0.67 -29.47
CA ARG A 79 -8.10 0.04 -30.64
C ARG A 79 -6.87 0.35 -31.48
N HIS A 80 -6.78 -0.25 -32.68
CA HIS A 80 -5.79 0.16 -33.68
C HIS A 80 -6.03 1.64 -33.98
N ARG A 81 -5.24 2.51 -33.35
CA ARG A 81 -5.11 3.90 -33.76
C ARG A 81 -3.82 3.93 -34.55
N VAL A 82 -3.92 4.10 -35.86
CA VAL A 82 -2.78 4.35 -36.73
C VAL A 82 -2.11 5.62 -36.21
N ILE A 83 -0.93 5.49 -35.60
CA ILE A 83 -0.09 6.61 -35.21
C ILE A 83 1.05 6.62 -36.22
N THR A 84 1.04 7.58 -37.14
CA THR A 84 2.20 7.95 -37.94
C THR A 84 3.29 8.44 -36.99
N VAL A 85 4.42 7.73 -36.93
CA VAL A 85 5.57 8.10 -36.12
C VAL A 85 6.55 8.87 -37.01
N SER A 86 6.61 10.18 -36.87
CA SER A 86 7.75 10.97 -37.31
C SER A 86 8.91 10.72 -36.33
N HIS A 87 10.00 10.16 -36.85
CA HIS A 87 11.24 9.88 -36.13
C HIS A 87 11.81 11.15 -35.49
N GLY A 88 11.96 11.15 -34.17
CA GLY A 88 12.84 12.06 -33.44
C GLY A 88 13.76 11.23 -32.56
N LEU A 89 15.04 11.16 -32.93
CA LEU A 89 16.10 10.56 -32.10
C LEU A 89 16.19 11.29 -30.76
N CYS A 90 16.26 10.55 -29.66
CA CYS A 90 16.71 11.09 -28.37
C CYS A 90 18.16 10.65 -28.18
N MET A 91 19.08 11.62 -28.12
CA MET A 91 20.45 11.46 -27.59
C MET A 91 20.41 11.52 -26.07
#